data_AF-A0A941DYA5-F1
#
_entry.id   AF-A0A941DYA5-F1
#
_cell.length_a   1.000
_cell.length_b   1.000
_cell.length_c   1.000
_cell.angle_alpha   90.00
_cell.angle_beta   90.00
_cell.angle_gamma   90.00
#
_symmetry.space_group_name_H-M   'P 1'
#
loop_
_entity.id
_entity.type
_entity.pdbx_description
1 polymer ?
#
loop_
_entity_poly.entity_id
_entity_poly.type
_entity_poly.pdbx_seq_one_letter_code
_entity_poly.pdbx_strand_id
1 'polypeptide(L)' 'MVNEKVKELESKLKDFQRFIGTLLILSSYLYLGAIINTFMRPSTDGKILMLLAFVTVLSGILLATKQRKIKIELEKER' A
#
# COMPACT_ATOMS: atom_id res chain seq x y z
N MET A 1 -13.98 27.56 16.60
CA MET A 1 -13.59 26.96 15.31
C MET A 1 -13.29 25.50 15.59
N VAL A 2 -14.22 24.61 15.24
CA VAL A 2 -14.00 23.16 15.37
C VAL A 2 -12.79 22.81 14.51
N ASN A 3 -11.85 22.05 15.07
CA ASN A 3 -10.48 21.91 14.58
C ASN A 3 -10.42 21.27 13.17
N GLU A 4 -10.56 22.09 12.12
CA GLU A 4 -10.60 21.67 10.71
C GLU A 4 -9.35 20.87 10.31
N LYS A 5 -8.20 21.22 10.89
CA LYS A 5 -6.93 20.50 10.70
C LYS A 5 -7.01 19.05 11.15
N VAL A 6 -7.58 18.79 12.33
CA VAL A 6 -7.74 17.42 12.86
C VAL A 6 -8.66 16.60 11.96
N LYS A 7 -9.75 17.20 11.46
CA LYS A 7 -10.68 16.53 10.54
C LYS A 7 -10.02 16.19 9.20
N GLU A 8 -9.18 17.07 8.68
CA GLU A 8 -8.41 16.84 7.46
C GLU A 8 -7.37 15.71 7.64
N LEU A 9 -6.63 15.73 8.74
CA LEU A 9 -5.65 14.70 9.10
C LEU A 9 -6.30 13.32 9.28
N GLU A 10 -7.49 13.25 9.90
CA GLU A 10 -8.27 12.00 10.02
C GLU A 10 -8.72 11.46 8.65
N SER A 11 -9.18 12.34 7.76
CA SER A 11 -9.57 11.96 6.39
C SER A 11 -8.37 11.38 5.64
N LYS A 12 -7.23 12.07 5.70
CA LYS A 12 -5.98 11.65 5.09
C LYS A 12 -5.51 10.29 5.61
N LEU A 13 -5.67 10.04 6.91
CA LEU A 13 -5.36 8.75 7.55
C LEU A 13 -6.19 7.59 6.99
N LYS A 14 -7.50 7.81 6.78
CA LYS A 14 -8.40 6.82 6.17
C LYS A 14 -8.02 6.52 4.73
N ASP A 15 -7.62 7.54 3.97
CA ASP A 15 -7.18 7.37 2.58
C ASP A 15 -5.89 6.55 2.49
N PHE A 16 -4.90 6.83 3.35
CA PHE A 16 -3.70 5.99 3.43
C PHE A 16 -4.04 4.53 3.74
N GLN A 17 -4.96 4.28 4.67
CA GLN A 17 -5.36 2.91 5.03
C GLN A 17 -6.00 2.18 3.84
N ARG A 18 -6.92 2.85 3.13
CA ARG A 18 -7.58 2.30 1.93
C ARG A 18 -6.56 2.00 0.84
N PHE A 19 -5.64 2.93 0.59
CA PHE A 19 -4.63 2.79 -0.45
C PHE A 19 -3.64 1.67 -0.17
N ILE A 20 -3.19 1.51 1.07
CA ILE A 20 -2.35 0.37 1.49
C ILE A 20 -3.10 -0.95 1.27
N GLY A 21 -4.39 -1.02 1.61
CA GLY A 21 -5.22 -2.19 1.33
C GLY A 21 -5.26 -2.54 -0.16
N THR A 22 -5.46 -1.55 -1.03
CA THR A 22 -5.43 -1.74 -2.49
C THR A 22 -4.08 -2.23 -2.99
N LEU A 23 -2.97 -1.70 -2.47
CA LEU A 23 -1.62 -2.15 -2.84
C LEU A 23 -1.37 -3.61 -2.44
N LEU A 24 -1.84 -4.05 -1.27
CA LEU A 24 -1.72 -5.44 -0.84
C LEU A 24 -2.51 -6.38 -1.74
N ILE A 25 -3.73 -5.99 -2.12
CA ILE A 25 -4.55 -6.76 -3.07
C ILE A 25 -3.83 -6.84 -4.42
N LEU A 26 -3.38 -5.71 -4.96
CA LEU A 26 -2.66 -5.65 -6.23
C LEU A 26 -1.39 -6.51 -6.22
N SER A 27 -0.59 -6.42 -5.15
CA SER A 27 0.59 -7.27 -4.97
C SER A 27 0.24 -8.75 -4.95
N SER A 28 -0.89 -9.13 -4.33
CA SER A 28 -1.32 -10.53 -4.27
C SER A 28 -1.67 -11.03 -5.68
N TYR A 29 -2.37 -10.23 -6.48
CA TYR A 29 -2.66 -10.55 -7.88
C TYR A 29 -1.39 -10.67 -8.72
N LEU A 30 -0.44 -9.75 -8.58
CA LEU A 30 0.84 -9.79 -9.30
C LEU A 30 1.65 -11.04 -8.92
N TYR A 31 1.68 -11.41 -7.64
CA TYR A 31 2.36 -12.61 -7.17
C TYR A 31 1.72 -13.90 -7.73
N LEU A 32 0.39 -13.99 -7.72
CA LEU A 32 -0.31 -15.13 -8.35
C LEU A 32 -0.04 -15.19 -9.86
N GLY A 33 -0.05 -14.03 -10.54
CA GLY A 33 0.32 -13.95 -11.95
C GLY A 33 1.75 -14.41 -12.22
N ALA A 34 2.69 -14.09 -11.33
CA ALA A 34 4.08 -14.55 -11.41
C ALA A 34 4.18 -16.08 -11.26
N ILE A 35 3.45 -16.67 -10.30
CA ILE A 35 3.39 -18.13 -10.11
C ILE A 35 2.86 -18.81 -11.39
N ILE A 36 1.75 -18.33 -11.93
CA ILE A 36 1.13 -18.91 -13.13
C ILE A 36 2.10 -18.85 -14.32
N ASN A 37 2.72 -17.71 -14.56
CA ASN A 37 3.66 -17.51 -15.68
C ASN A 37 5.01 -18.21 -15.49
N THR A 38 5.37 -18.60 -14.27
CA THR A 38 6.63 -19.30 -14.01
C THR A 38 6.44 -20.81 -14.04
N PHE A 39 5.33 -21.32 -13.48
CA PHE A 39 5.15 -22.75 -13.24
C PHE A 39 4.06 -23.41 -14.09
N MET A 40 2.98 -22.70 -14.42
CA MET A 40 1.86 -23.31 -15.17
C MET A 40 1.92 -23.04 -16.68
N ARG A 41 2.32 -21.84 -17.08
CA ARG A 41 2.60 -21.47 -18.47
C ARG A 41 3.92 -20.72 -18.51
N PRO A 42 5.05 -21.43 -18.63
CA PRO A 42 6.37 -20.82 -18.63
C PRO A 42 6.45 -19.73 -19.70
N SER A 43 6.48 -18.49 -19.24
CA SER A 43 6.65 -17.29 -20.05
C SER A 43 7.75 -16.43 -19.42
N THR A 44 8.35 -15.54 -20.21
CA THR A 44 9.39 -14.63 -19.72
C THR A 44 8.86 -13.59 -18.74
N ASP A 45 7.54 -13.43 -18.63
CA ASP A 45 6.91 -12.33 -17.89
C ASP A 45 6.81 -12.62 -16.38
N GLY A 46 6.98 -13.87 -15.95
CA GLY A 46 6.92 -14.25 -14.53
C GLY A 46 7.89 -13.47 -13.64
N LYS A 47 9.11 -13.20 -14.15
CA LYS A 47 10.12 -12.38 -13.43
C LYS A 47 9.67 -10.94 -13.25
N ILE A 48 9.05 -10.35 -14.27
CA ILE A 48 8.57 -8.96 -14.26
C ILE A 48 7.41 -8.83 -13.27
N LEU A 49 6.47 -9.78 -13.28
CA LEU A 49 5.34 -9.81 -12.36
C LEU A 49 5.79 -9.95 -10.90
N MET A 50 6.82 -10.77 -10.64
CA MET A 50 7.40 -10.92 -9.31
C MET A 50 8.06 -9.62 -8.82
N LEU A 51 8.81 -8.94 -9.69
CA LEU A 51 9.43 -7.65 -9.38
C LEU A 51 8.37 -6.57 -9.09
N LEU A 52 7.30 -6.51 -9.91
CA LEU A 52 6.19 -5.60 -9.70
C LEU A 52 5.46 -5.86 -8.38
N ALA A 53 5.23 -7.12 -8.01
CA ALA A 53 4.66 -7.47 -6.72
C ALA A 53 5.53 -6.92 -5.59
N PHE A 54 6.85 -7.14 -5.65
CA PHE A 54 7.78 -6.66 -4.64
C PHE A 54 7.79 -5.13 -4.51
N VAL A 55 7.84 -4.40 -5.63
CA VAL A 55 7.78 -2.93 -5.66
C VAL A 55 6.45 -2.42 -5.07
N THR A 56 5.36 -3.12 -5.32
CA THR A 56 4.03 -2.78 -4.81
C THR A 56 3.98 -2.93 -3.27
N VAL A 57 4.53 -4.02 -2.73
CA VAL A 57 4.65 -4.22 -1.28
C VAL A 57 5.53 -3.15 -0.65
N LEU A 58 6.71 -2.88 -1.23
CA LEU A 58 7.62 -1.85 -0.71
C LEU A 58 6.95 -0.47 -0.68
N SER A 59 6.20 -0.12 -1.72
CA SER A 59 5.44 1.13 -1.77
C SER A 59 4.39 1.19 -0.67
N GLY A 60 3.69 0.08 -0.40
CA GLY A 60 2.74 -0.04 0.71
C GLY A 60 3.40 0.16 2.07
N ILE A 61 4.58 -0.43 2.29
CA ILE A 61 5.36 -0.25 3.53
C ILE A 61 5.77 1.21 3.69
N LEU A 62 6.29 1.86 2.65
CA LEU A 62 6.67 3.27 2.69
C LEU A 62 5.46 4.16 3.05
N LEU A 63 4.29 3.89 2.48
CA LEU A 63 3.07 4.62 2.81
C LEU A 63 2.59 4.35 4.23
N ALA A 64 2.72 3.12 4.73
CA ALA A 64 2.41 2.78 6.11
C ALA A 64 3.31 3.53 7.11
N THR A 65 4.60 3.71 6.80
CA THR A 65 5.49 4.52 7.65
C THR A 65 5.08 5.99 7.66
N LYS A 66 4.66 6.57 6.52
CA LYS A 66 4.13 7.94 6.45
C LYS A 66 2.81 8.06 7.22
N GLN A 67 1.90 7.10 7.06
CA GLN A 67 0.63 7.06 7.80
C GLN A 67 0.86 7.05 9.31
N ARG A 68 1.84 6.27 9.79
CA ARG A 68 2.19 6.21 11.21
C ARG A 68 2.68 7.56 11.75
N LYS A 69 3.46 8.32 10.97
CA LYS A 69 3.89 9.68 11.36
C LYS A 69 2.69 10.62 11.52
N ILE A 70 1.76 10.60 10.57
CA ILE A 70 0.53 11.43 10.61
C ILE A 70 -0.33 11.07 11.82
N LYS A 71 -0.44 9.78 12.15
CA LYS A 71 -1.18 9.33 13.34
C LYS A 71 -0.59 9.87 14.64
N ILE A 72 0.73 9.84 14.77
CA ILE A 72 1.43 10.38 15.95
C ILE A 72 1.25 11.91 16.05
N GLU A 73 1.24 12.62 14.93
CA GLU A 73 1.00 14.07 14.87
C GLU A 73 -0.43 14.41 15.30
N LEU A 74 -1.42 13.64 14.82
CA LEU A 74 -2.82 13.77 15.23
C LEU A 74 -3.03 13.54 16.74
N GLU A 75 -2.33 12.56 17.32
CA GLU A 75 -2.39 12.26 18.77
C GLU A 75 -1.77 13.36 19.63
N LYS A 76 -0.90 14.22 19.08
CA LYS A 76 -0.31 15.37 19.81
C LYS A 76 -1.19 16.63 19.78
N GLU A 77 -2.04 16.79 18.77
CA GLU A 77 -2.96 17.93 18.64
C GLU A 77 -4.30 17.74 19.40
N ARG A 78 -4.50 16.58 20.03
CA ARG A 78 -5.74 16.17 20.71
C ARG A 78 -5.60 16.28 22.22
#